data_AF-A0A0D1XBW4-F1
#
_entry.id   AF-A0A0D1XBW4-F1
#
_cell.length_a   1.000
_cell.length_b   1.000
_cell.length_c   1.000
_cell.angle_alpha   90.00
_cell.angle_beta   90.00
_cell.angle_gamma   90.00
#
_symmetry.space_group_name_H-M   'P 1'
#
loop_
_entity.id
_entity.type
_entity.pdbx_description
1 polymer ?
#
loop_
_entity_poly.entity_id
_entity_poly.type
_entity_poly.pdbx_seq_one_letter_code
_entity_poly.pdbx_strand_id
1 'polypeptide(L)'
;MPAFGKLYTRKGNARSTAILAVAKANNLDLEIVEVAQPPSADYRLLNKLGKIPTFQGSDGYVLTECTAIAIYLASQNEKTTLLGKTKQDYASILKWLSYANTEILPKLAGWYRPIKGLDPYNKKNVEESQAAALAAVHVVEEHLLVNTYLVGERLTLADIFVASMLVRGFEAFFDKAWRENNPNTTRWYETVTAQPIYTAVSDFSPVPTFVDEALKYTPPAKAPAPKKEAAPAKKAEPKPKDTAEDEEDEPAPAPKPKHPLEALGRPTFVLDDWKRKYSNEDTRSVALPWFWENANFEEYSLWKVDYKYNDELTMTFMTSNLIGGFFARLEASRKYIFGAASVYGVSNDSVIQGAFLIRGQEALPAFDVAPDYESYEFTKLDPVKDREFVNDMWAWDKPIEVNGKTYEWADGKVFK
;
A
#
# COMPACT_ATOMS: atom_id res chain seq x y z
N MET A 1 -33.80 27.97 6.18
CA MET A 1 -34.57 26.70 6.22
C MET A 1 -33.76 25.71 7.04
N PRO A 2 -34.37 24.73 7.72
CA PRO A 2 -33.59 23.65 8.34
C PRO A 2 -32.76 22.92 7.28
N ALA A 3 -31.57 22.45 7.65
CA ALA A 3 -30.72 21.67 6.75
C ALA A 3 -31.47 20.40 6.28
N PHE A 4 -31.28 20.02 5.03
CA PHE A 4 -31.81 18.78 4.45
C PHE A 4 -31.22 17.54 5.15
N GLY A 5 -29.98 17.65 5.61
CA GLY A 5 -29.33 16.61 6.39
C GLY A 5 -27.90 16.96 6.73
N LYS A 6 -27.20 16.00 7.34
CA LYS A 6 -25.78 16.08 7.69
C LYS A 6 -24.97 15.21 6.73
N LEU A 7 -23.81 15.73 6.32
CA LEU A 7 -22.80 14.95 5.62
C LEU A 7 -21.55 14.83 6.49
N TYR A 8 -21.31 13.62 6.98
CA TYR A 8 -20.11 13.28 7.73
C TYR A 8 -18.96 13.01 6.78
N THR A 9 -17.93 13.86 6.80
CA THR A 9 -16.77 13.78 5.90
C THR A 9 -15.56 14.55 6.44
N ARG A 10 -14.58 14.90 5.60
CA ARG A 10 -13.48 15.82 5.91
C ARG A 10 -13.15 16.66 4.67
N LYS A 11 -12.56 17.84 4.87
CA LYS A 11 -12.15 18.73 3.78
C LYS A 11 -11.22 18.01 2.80
N GLY A 12 -11.41 18.23 1.49
CA GLY A 12 -10.60 17.60 0.45
C GLY A 12 -10.81 16.08 0.28
N ASN A 13 -11.87 15.49 0.84
CA ASN A 13 -12.27 14.12 0.53
C ASN A 13 -12.88 14.05 -0.88
N ALA A 14 -12.13 13.47 -1.83
CA ALA A 14 -12.56 13.27 -3.21
C ALA A 14 -13.98 12.67 -3.32
N ARG A 15 -14.31 11.68 -2.46
CA ARG A 15 -15.63 11.00 -2.45
C ARG A 15 -16.80 11.90 -2.06
N SER A 16 -16.54 13.09 -1.53
CA SER A 16 -17.58 14.03 -1.11
C SER A 16 -17.82 15.19 -2.08
N THR A 17 -16.91 15.45 -3.02
CA THR A 17 -17.02 16.60 -3.91
C THR A 17 -18.27 16.51 -4.79
N ALA A 18 -18.49 15.38 -5.46
CA ALA A 18 -19.69 15.21 -6.29
C ALA A 18 -20.99 15.23 -5.49
N ILE A 19 -20.98 14.66 -4.28
CA ILE A 19 -22.12 14.69 -3.34
C ILE A 19 -22.52 16.14 -3.04
N LEU A 20 -21.55 16.97 -2.66
CA LEU A 20 -21.78 18.37 -2.31
C LEU A 20 -22.18 19.20 -3.54
N ALA A 21 -21.55 18.95 -4.69
CA ALA A 21 -21.86 19.64 -5.94
C ALA A 21 -23.33 19.43 -6.35
N VAL A 22 -23.79 18.17 -6.30
CA VAL A 22 -25.18 17.80 -6.58
C VAL A 22 -26.14 18.38 -5.55
N ALA A 23 -25.81 18.29 -4.26
CA ALA A 23 -26.63 18.86 -3.20
C ALA A 23 -26.86 20.36 -3.43
N LYS A 24 -25.79 21.10 -3.71
CA LYS A 24 -25.85 22.53 -3.98
C LYS A 24 -26.64 22.85 -5.26
N ALA A 25 -26.47 22.08 -6.34
CA ALA A 25 -27.25 22.24 -7.57
C ALA A 25 -28.75 21.97 -7.37
N ASN A 26 -29.10 21.09 -6.44
CA ASN A 26 -30.48 20.80 -6.06
C ASN A 26 -30.99 21.69 -4.91
N ASN A 27 -30.23 22.70 -4.48
CA ASN A 27 -30.53 23.58 -3.34
C ASN A 27 -30.83 22.80 -2.04
N LEU A 28 -30.15 21.67 -1.85
CA LEU A 28 -30.21 20.87 -0.62
C LEU A 28 -29.13 21.37 0.34
N ASP A 29 -29.54 22.00 1.43
CA ASP A 29 -28.63 22.49 2.45
C ASP A 29 -28.09 21.32 3.28
N LEU A 30 -26.76 21.13 3.30
CA LEU A 30 -26.10 20.06 4.03
C LEU A 30 -25.18 20.63 5.11
N GLU A 31 -25.43 20.23 6.36
CA GLU A 31 -24.50 20.47 7.45
C GLU A 31 -23.29 19.54 7.31
N ILE A 32 -22.09 20.10 7.12
CA ILE A 32 -20.85 19.31 7.02
C ILE A 32 -20.35 19.01 8.44
N VAL A 33 -20.26 17.73 8.79
CA VAL A 33 -19.72 17.28 10.07
C VAL A 33 -18.35 16.64 9.83
N GLU A 34 -17.30 17.22 10.44
CA GLU A 34 -15.95 16.69 10.30
C GLU A 34 -15.73 15.45 11.16
N VAL A 35 -15.29 14.36 10.53
CA VAL A 35 -15.04 13.08 11.21
C VAL A 35 -13.57 12.96 11.62
N ALA A 36 -13.34 12.87 12.92
CA ALA A 36 -12.01 12.66 13.50
C ALA A 36 -11.33 11.37 12.99
N GLN A 37 -10.00 11.33 13.07
CA GLN A 37 -9.19 10.14 12.78
C GLN A 37 -8.34 9.81 14.02
N PRO A 38 -8.60 8.68 14.71
CA PRO A 38 -9.58 7.64 14.39
C PRO A 38 -11.05 8.09 14.60
N PRO A 39 -12.03 7.49 13.91
CA PRO A 39 -13.45 7.84 14.07
C PRO A 39 -14.00 7.49 15.46
N SER A 40 -14.85 8.37 16.02
CA SER A 40 -15.46 8.23 17.34
C SER A 40 -16.45 7.06 17.43
N ALA A 41 -16.72 6.61 18.66
CA ALA A 41 -17.73 5.57 18.91
C ALA A 41 -19.13 6.00 18.44
N ASP A 42 -19.53 7.25 18.70
CA ASP A 42 -20.81 7.80 18.27
C ASP A 42 -20.96 7.79 16.74
N TYR A 43 -19.91 8.17 16.01
CA TYR A 43 -19.94 8.10 14.55
C TYR A 43 -20.09 6.65 14.05
N ARG A 44 -19.50 5.68 14.75
CA ARG A 44 -19.61 4.26 14.40
C ARG A 44 -21.01 3.69 14.59
N LEU A 45 -21.89 4.37 15.34
CA LEU A 45 -23.31 4.02 15.39
C LEU A 45 -24.02 4.31 14.06
N LEU A 46 -23.58 5.35 13.34
CA LEU A 46 -24.09 5.68 11.99
C LEU A 46 -23.43 4.81 10.91
N ASN A 47 -22.11 4.63 11.00
CA ASN A 47 -21.35 3.80 10.08
C ASN A 47 -20.36 2.90 10.83
N LYS A 48 -20.71 1.62 10.99
CA LYS A 48 -19.94 0.64 11.76
C LYS A 48 -18.47 0.50 11.29
N LEU A 49 -18.21 0.70 10.00
CA LEU A 49 -16.85 0.66 9.44
C LEU A 49 -16.04 1.95 9.72
N GLY A 50 -16.69 3.00 10.21
CA GLY A 50 -16.06 4.30 10.46
C GLY A 50 -15.56 4.99 9.19
N LYS A 51 -16.12 4.65 8.02
CA LYS A 51 -15.71 5.22 6.73
C LYS A 51 -16.49 6.50 6.43
N ILE A 52 -15.90 7.37 5.61
CA ILE A 52 -16.55 8.58 5.09
C ILE A 52 -16.63 8.49 3.56
N PRO A 53 -17.65 9.08 2.92
CA PRO A 53 -18.74 9.87 3.52
C PRO A 53 -19.86 9.02 4.14
N THR A 54 -20.66 9.64 5.01
CA THR A 54 -21.95 9.11 5.49
C THR A 54 -22.96 10.24 5.53
N PHE A 55 -24.17 9.99 5.05
CA PHE A 55 -25.27 10.95 5.05
C PHE A 55 -26.29 10.58 6.14
N GLN A 56 -26.85 11.59 6.78
CA GLN A 56 -27.98 11.46 7.70
C GLN A 56 -29.02 12.54 7.36
N GLY A 57 -30.18 12.15 6.85
CA GLY A 57 -31.29 13.05 6.58
C GLY A 57 -31.87 13.66 7.87
N SER A 58 -32.53 14.81 7.75
CA SER A 58 -33.25 15.43 8.86
C SER A 58 -34.39 14.55 9.41
N ASP A 59 -34.84 13.58 8.61
CA ASP A 59 -35.81 12.53 8.94
C ASP A 59 -35.19 11.32 9.67
N GLY A 60 -33.87 11.33 9.89
CA GLY A 60 -33.13 10.24 10.52
C GLY A 60 -32.65 9.15 9.55
N TYR A 61 -32.93 9.27 8.25
CA TYR A 61 -32.45 8.29 7.26
C TYR A 61 -30.92 8.33 7.14
N VAL A 62 -30.25 7.22 7.44
CA VAL A 62 -28.79 7.09 7.32
C VAL A 62 -28.44 6.33 6.05
N LEU A 63 -27.54 6.90 5.25
CA LEU A 63 -27.06 6.30 4.01
C LEU A 63 -25.52 6.33 3.95
N THR A 64 -24.94 5.17 3.67
CA THR A 64 -23.50 4.98 3.44
C THR A 64 -23.23 4.66 1.97
N GLU A 65 -21.95 4.63 1.61
CA GLU A 65 -21.42 4.51 0.25
C GLU A 65 -21.62 5.76 -0.62
N CYS A 66 -20.50 6.34 -1.05
CA CYS A 66 -20.48 7.62 -1.78
C CYS A 66 -21.32 7.63 -3.06
N THR A 67 -21.33 6.52 -3.82
CA THR A 67 -22.17 6.34 -5.02
C THR A 67 -23.65 6.42 -4.68
N ALA A 68 -24.09 5.74 -3.62
CA ALA A 68 -25.49 5.73 -3.21
C ALA A 68 -25.94 7.11 -2.73
N ILE A 69 -25.11 7.78 -1.92
CA ILE A 69 -25.39 9.13 -1.43
C ILE A 69 -25.50 10.12 -2.60
N ALA A 70 -24.55 10.08 -3.56
CA ALA A 70 -24.56 10.98 -4.71
C ALA A 70 -25.81 10.80 -5.59
N ILE A 71 -26.22 9.55 -5.83
CA ILE A 71 -27.44 9.25 -6.59
C ILE A 71 -28.69 9.69 -5.83
N TYR A 72 -28.77 9.39 -4.53
CA TYR A 72 -29.90 9.77 -3.69
C TYR A 72 -30.13 11.29 -3.67
N LEU A 73 -29.05 12.08 -3.55
CA LEU A 73 -29.14 13.53 -3.59
C LEU A 73 -29.48 14.05 -4.99
N ALA A 74 -28.95 13.43 -6.05
CA ALA A 74 -29.28 13.78 -7.42
C ALA A 74 -30.76 13.54 -7.72
N SER A 75 -31.30 12.42 -7.24
CA SER A 75 -32.68 12.00 -7.48
C SER A 75 -33.73 12.83 -6.72
N GLN A 76 -33.33 13.66 -5.74
CA GLN A 76 -34.26 14.59 -5.09
C GLN A 76 -34.87 15.60 -6.07
N ASN A 77 -34.22 15.82 -7.22
CA ASN A 77 -34.77 16.59 -8.31
C ASN A 77 -35.25 15.65 -9.42
N GLU A 78 -36.55 15.42 -9.52
CA GLU A 78 -37.16 14.54 -10.55
C GLU A 78 -36.88 15.01 -11.98
N LYS A 79 -36.52 16.28 -12.17
CA LYS A 79 -36.17 16.88 -13.46
C LYS A 79 -34.65 16.93 -13.69
N THR A 80 -33.87 16.26 -12.84
CA THR A 80 -32.42 16.25 -12.97
C THR A 80 -32.00 15.68 -14.32
N THR A 81 -30.97 16.29 -14.91
CA THR A 81 -30.34 15.76 -16.13
C THR A 81 -29.09 14.94 -15.80
N LEU A 82 -28.69 14.90 -14.52
CA LEU A 82 -27.46 14.26 -14.07
C LEU A 82 -27.53 12.73 -14.03
N LEU A 83 -28.73 12.15 -14.09
CA LEU A 83 -28.96 10.70 -14.02
C LEU A 83 -29.28 10.08 -15.39
N GLY A 84 -28.99 10.79 -16.48
CA GLY A 84 -29.24 10.32 -17.84
C GLY A 84 -30.70 10.41 -18.26
N LYS A 85 -30.99 10.13 -19.52
CA LYS A 85 -32.36 10.15 -20.09
C LYS A 85 -32.94 8.75 -20.26
N THR A 86 -32.07 7.77 -20.48
CA THR A 86 -32.45 6.38 -20.73
C THR A 86 -31.96 5.45 -19.61
N LYS A 87 -32.50 4.23 -19.58
CA LYS A 87 -32.01 3.19 -18.65
C LYS A 87 -30.55 2.82 -18.93
N GLN A 88 -30.15 2.88 -20.20
CA GLN A 88 -28.79 2.63 -20.66
C GLN A 88 -27.83 3.74 -20.19
N ASP A 89 -28.27 5.01 -20.24
CA ASP A 89 -27.50 6.13 -19.69
C ASP A 89 -27.30 5.94 -18.19
N TYR A 90 -28.37 5.65 -17.46
CA TYR A 90 -28.31 5.44 -16.01
C TYR A 90 -27.36 4.29 -15.62
N ALA A 91 -27.45 3.15 -16.33
CA ALA A 91 -26.53 2.03 -16.13
C ALA A 91 -25.07 2.40 -16.46
N SER A 92 -24.84 3.21 -17.50
CA SER A 92 -23.51 3.69 -17.87
C SER A 92 -22.95 4.68 -16.85
N ILE A 93 -23.80 5.50 -16.24
CA ILE A 93 -23.43 6.39 -15.13
C ILE A 93 -22.99 5.55 -13.94
N LEU A 94 -23.78 4.55 -13.54
CA LEU A 94 -23.41 3.60 -12.47
C LEU A 94 -22.08 2.90 -12.74
N LYS A 95 -21.85 2.45 -13.99
CA LYS A 95 -20.58 1.86 -14.41
C LYS A 95 -19.41 2.79 -14.11
N TRP A 96 -19.49 4.06 -14.52
CA TRP A 96 -18.41 5.04 -14.30
C TRP A 96 -18.22 5.41 -12.82
N LEU A 97 -19.29 5.54 -12.05
CA LEU A 97 -19.19 5.76 -10.59
C LEU A 97 -18.48 4.60 -9.90
N SER A 98 -18.87 3.36 -10.25
CA SER A 98 -18.23 2.14 -9.74
C SER A 98 -16.75 2.09 -10.16
N TYR A 99 -16.49 2.24 -11.46
CA TYR A 99 -15.15 2.19 -12.05
C TYR A 99 -14.20 3.21 -11.40
N ALA A 100 -14.61 4.46 -11.24
CA ALA A 100 -13.74 5.45 -10.63
C ALA A 100 -13.49 5.17 -9.13
N ASN A 101 -14.47 4.63 -8.41
CA ASN A 101 -14.34 4.32 -6.99
C ASN A 101 -13.52 3.04 -6.70
N THR A 102 -13.51 2.06 -7.62
CA THR A 102 -12.76 0.80 -7.45
C THR A 102 -11.45 0.79 -8.24
N GLU A 103 -11.47 1.28 -9.47
CA GLU A 103 -10.34 1.16 -10.38
C GLU A 103 -9.39 2.35 -10.32
N ILE A 104 -9.89 3.58 -10.14
CA ILE A 104 -9.05 4.78 -10.20
C ILE A 104 -8.60 5.20 -8.80
N LEU A 105 -9.55 5.56 -7.92
CA LEU A 105 -9.23 6.22 -6.65
C LEU A 105 -8.32 5.37 -5.73
N PRO A 106 -8.54 4.06 -5.53
CA PRO A 106 -7.68 3.26 -4.67
C PRO A 106 -6.24 3.17 -5.18
N LYS A 107 -6.04 3.10 -6.51
CA LYS A 107 -4.72 3.02 -7.13
C LYS A 107 -3.99 4.36 -7.04
N LEU A 108 -4.68 5.46 -7.33
CA LEU A 108 -4.14 6.81 -7.08
C LEU A 108 -3.81 7.02 -5.60
N ALA A 109 -4.60 6.49 -4.67
CA ALA A 109 -4.31 6.55 -3.24
C ALA A 109 -3.05 5.73 -2.88
N GLY A 110 -2.88 4.53 -3.45
CA GLY A 110 -1.68 3.70 -3.28
C GLY A 110 -0.40 4.33 -3.85
N TRP A 111 -0.53 5.18 -4.88
CA TRP A 111 0.57 5.99 -5.40
C TRP A 111 0.83 7.23 -4.51
N TYR A 112 -0.22 7.97 -4.16
CA TYR A 112 -0.15 9.26 -3.46
C TYR A 112 0.23 9.18 -1.99
N ARG A 113 -0.48 8.35 -1.22
CA ARG A 113 -0.40 8.36 0.24
C ARG A 113 0.99 8.00 0.75
N PRO A 114 1.70 7.00 0.18
CA PRO A 114 3.05 6.69 0.62
C PRO A 114 4.07 7.79 0.28
N ILE A 115 3.93 8.43 -0.89
CA ILE A 115 4.80 9.55 -1.29
C ILE A 115 4.64 10.75 -0.35
N LYS A 116 3.43 10.97 0.18
CA LYS A 116 3.14 12.02 1.17
C LYS A 116 3.40 11.64 2.63
N GLY A 117 3.89 10.42 2.90
CA GLY A 117 4.11 9.92 4.26
C GLY A 117 2.81 9.69 5.05
N LEU A 118 1.67 9.56 4.36
CA LEU A 118 0.37 9.24 4.98
C LEU A 118 0.18 7.74 5.18
N ASP A 119 0.90 6.94 4.39
CA ASP A 119 1.06 5.49 4.52
C ASP A 119 2.56 5.17 4.43
N PRO A 120 3.00 3.99 4.89
CA PRO A 120 4.39 3.56 4.74
C PRO A 120 4.83 3.54 3.27
N TYR A 121 5.99 4.14 2.97
CA TYR A 121 6.58 4.11 1.64
C TYR A 121 7.18 2.74 1.31
N ASN A 122 6.75 2.16 0.19
CA ASN A 122 7.39 1.01 -0.44
C ASN A 122 7.45 1.28 -1.94
N LYS A 123 8.68 1.36 -2.49
CA LYS A 123 8.91 1.75 -3.89
C LYS A 123 8.14 0.86 -4.87
N LYS A 124 8.21 -0.48 -4.72
CA LYS A 124 7.51 -1.43 -5.59
C LYS A 124 6.00 -1.25 -5.53
N ASN A 125 5.41 -1.16 -4.34
CA ASN A 125 3.95 -0.96 -4.20
C ASN A 125 3.50 0.37 -4.82
N VAL A 126 4.32 1.41 -4.69
CA VAL A 126 4.08 2.72 -5.29
C VAL A 126 4.16 2.62 -6.82
N GLU A 127 5.18 1.96 -7.37
CA GLU A 127 5.35 1.75 -8.81
C GLU A 127 4.22 0.88 -9.40
N GLU A 128 3.79 -0.18 -8.71
CA GLU A 128 2.64 -1.01 -9.10
C GLU A 128 1.33 -0.21 -9.06
N SER A 129 1.13 0.58 -7.99
CA SER A 129 -0.05 1.46 -7.87
C SER A 129 -0.05 2.55 -8.93
N GLN A 130 1.13 3.11 -9.25
CA GLN A 130 1.32 4.07 -10.32
C GLN A 130 0.96 3.46 -11.68
N ALA A 131 1.57 2.33 -12.04
CA ALA A 131 1.31 1.66 -13.32
C ALA A 131 -0.17 1.30 -13.47
N ALA A 132 -0.77 0.76 -12.41
CA ALA A 132 -2.17 0.38 -12.43
C ALA A 132 -3.12 1.61 -12.46
N ALA A 133 -2.76 2.72 -11.81
CA ALA A 133 -3.52 3.97 -11.90
C ALA A 133 -3.45 4.56 -13.32
N LEU A 134 -2.26 4.59 -13.94
CA LEU A 134 -2.07 5.08 -15.31
C LEU A 134 -2.87 4.23 -16.31
N ALA A 135 -2.84 2.90 -16.18
CA ALA A 135 -3.64 2.00 -17.01
C ALA A 135 -5.16 2.25 -16.85
N ALA A 136 -5.63 2.47 -15.61
CA ALA A 136 -7.05 2.76 -15.38
C ALA A 136 -7.48 4.12 -15.96
N VAL A 137 -6.60 5.13 -15.91
CA VAL A 137 -6.89 6.45 -16.51
C VAL A 137 -6.81 6.38 -18.04
N HIS A 138 -5.96 5.52 -18.61
CA HIS A 138 -5.91 5.33 -20.05
C HIS A 138 -7.25 4.85 -20.64
N VAL A 139 -8.02 4.03 -19.91
CA VAL A 139 -9.40 3.66 -20.33
C VAL A 139 -10.31 4.87 -20.43
N VAL A 140 -10.11 5.88 -19.57
CA VAL A 140 -10.84 7.16 -19.64
C VAL A 140 -10.37 7.97 -20.86
N GLU A 141 -9.07 8.00 -21.11
CA GLU A 141 -8.48 8.65 -22.29
C GLU A 141 -9.04 8.10 -23.60
N GLU A 142 -9.05 6.78 -23.77
CA GLU A 142 -9.58 6.11 -24.96
C GLU A 142 -11.08 6.37 -25.12
N HIS A 143 -11.85 6.30 -24.02
CA HIS A 143 -13.27 6.60 -24.06
C HIS A 143 -13.54 8.03 -24.52
N LEU A 144 -12.74 9.00 -24.06
CA LEU A 144 -12.92 10.42 -24.35
C LEU A 144 -12.40 10.85 -25.73
N LEU A 145 -11.74 9.96 -26.47
CA LEU A 145 -11.30 10.23 -27.85
C LEU A 145 -12.47 10.63 -28.76
N VAL A 146 -13.63 9.98 -28.59
CA VAL A 146 -14.82 10.19 -29.42
C VAL A 146 -16.02 10.72 -28.64
N ASN A 147 -15.84 11.07 -27.35
CA ASN A 147 -16.91 11.52 -26.48
C ASN A 147 -16.55 12.83 -25.76
N THR A 148 -17.48 13.77 -25.73
CA THR A 148 -17.29 15.02 -24.95
C THR A 148 -17.36 14.77 -23.44
N TYR A 149 -18.32 13.93 -23.03
CA TYR A 149 -18.63 13.54 -21.64
C TYR A 149 -18.63 12.01 -21.50
N LEU A 150 -18.62 11.50 -20.26
CA LEU A 150 -18.53 10.07 -20.00
C LEU A 150 -19.80 9.29 -20.39
N VAL A 151 -20.96 9.94 -20.37
CA VAL A 151 -22.25 9.34 -20.76
C VAL A 151 -23.10 10.33 -21.53
N GLY A 152 -23.38 9.99 -22.80
CA GLY A 152 -24.15 10.84 -23.70
C GLY A 152 -23.47 12.17 -24.01
N GLU A 153 -24.24 13.12 -24.54
CA GLU A 153 -23.72 14.40 -25.07
C GLU A 153 -23.86 15.57 -24.09
N ARG A 154 -23.90 15.30 -22.77
CA ARG A 154 -23.99 16.35 -21.74
C ARG A 154 -23.40 15.91 -20.41
N LEU A 155 -23.11 16.89 -19.56
CA LEU A 155 -22.65 16.66 -18.20
C LEU A 155 -23.64 15.79 -17.42
N THR A 156 -23.12 14.72 -16.82
CA THR A 156 -23.85 13.81 -15.93
C THR A 156 -23.16 13.70 -14.57
N LEU A 157 -23.79 12.95 -13.65
CA LEU A 157 -23.15 12.60 -12.38
C LEU A 157 -21.85 11.81 -12.59
N ALA A 158 -21.75 11.03 -13.68
CA ALA A 158 -20.52 10.32 -14.01
C ALA A 158 -19.35 11.30 -14.14
N ASP A 159 -19.54 12.39 -14.87
CA ASP A 159 -18.49 13.36 -15.13
C ASP A 159 -17.98 14.01 -13.83
N ILE A 160 -18.91 14.52 -13.02
CA ILE A 160 -18.60 15.20 -11.76
C ILE A 160 -17.91 14.24 -10.79
N PHE A 161 -18.41 12.99 -10.71
CA PHE A 161 -17.88 11.98 -9.80
C PHE A 161 -16.48 11.52 -10.23
N VAL A 162 -16.28 11.12 -11.48
CA VAL A 162 -14.96 10.67 -11.96
C VAL A 162 -13.94 11.81 -11.88
N ALA A 163 -14.32 13.04 -12.25
CA ALA A 163 -13.42 14.19 -12.11
C ALA A 163 -13.02 14.40 -10.65
N SER A 164 -13.94 14.27 -9.69
CA SER A 164 -13.56 14.36 -8.27
C SER A 164 -12.58 13.28 -7.80
N MET A 165 -12.60 12.08 -8.40
CA MET A 165 -11.65 11.01 -8.06
C MET A 165 -10.23 11.27 -8.61
N LEU A 166 -10.12 12.06 -9.68
CA LEU A 166 -8.86 12.34 -10.37
C LEU A 166 -8.11 13.57 -9.84
N VAL A 167 -8.69 14.33 -8.90
CA VAL A 167 -8.08 15.56 -8.34
C VAL A 167 -6.65 15.33 -7.88
N ARG A 168 -6.38 14.25 -7.14
CA ARG A 168 -5.01 13.94 -6.68
C ARG A 168 -4.05 13.54 -7.80
N GLY A 169 -4.57 13.01 -8.90
CA GLY A 169 -3.78 12.77 -10.10
C GLY A 169 -3.27 14.08 -10.68
N PHE A 170 -4.15 15.04 -10.95
CA PHE A 170 -3.76 16.35 -11.50
C PHE A 170 -2.96 17.22 -10.55
N GLU A 171 -3.23 17.17 -9.25
CA GLU A 171 -2.51 17.93 -8.22
C GLU A 171 -1.11 17.39 -7.89
N ALA A 172 -0.78 16.16 -8.30
CA ALA A 172 0.46 15.53 -7.84
C ALA A 172 1.23 14.76 -8.91
N PHE A 173 0.62 14.26 -9.98
CA PHE A 173 1.27 13.26 -10.84
C PHE A 173 1.08 13.47 -12.34
N PHE A 174 -0.08 13.97 -12.76
CA PHE A 174 -0.37 14.25 -14.16
C PHE A 174 0.25 15.58 -14.55
N ASP A 175 1.56 15.53 -14.66
CA ASP A 175 2.42 16.65 -15.01
C ASP A 175 2.20 17.13 -16.45
N LYS A 176 2.96 18.13 -16.88
CA LYS A 176 2.79 18.71 -18.21
C LYS A 176 2.96 17.66 -19.32
N ALA A 177 4.00 16.81 -19.23
CA ALA A 177 4.28 15.79 -20.22
C ALA A 177 3.18 14.71 -20.26
N TRP A 178 2.66 14.30 -19.10
CA TRP A 178 1.52 13.39 -19.06
C TRP A 178 0.29 13.98 -19.74
N ARG A 179 -0.01 15.26 -19.47
CA ARG A 179 -1.18 15.96 -20.05
C ARG A 179 -1.07 16.14 -21.56
N GLU A 180 0.13 16.40 -22.08
CA GLU A 180 0.39 16.45 -23.53
C GLU A 180 0.13 15.09 -24.21
N ASN A 181 0.43 13.98 -23.50
CA ASN A 181 0.19 12.62 -24.00
C ASN A 181 -1.22 12.07 -23.71
N ASN A 182 -2.01 12.73 -22.86
CA ASN A 182 -3.38 12.35 -22.52
C ASN A 182 -4.33 13.55 -22.70
N PRO A 183 -4.45 14.08 -23.94
CA PRO A 183 -5.16 15.32 -24.20
C PRO A 183 -6.67 15.20 -23.99
N ASN A 184 -7.28 14.04 -24.20
CA ASN A 184 -8.73 13.88 -24.12
C ASN A 184 -9.22 13.94 -22.67
N THR A 185 -8.52 13.25 -21.77
CA THR A 185 -8.75 13.28 -20.32
C THR A 185 -8.48 14.65 -19.78
N THR A 186 -7.39 15.30 -20.21
CA THR A 186 -7.04 16.65 -19.77
C THR A 186 -8.12 17.66 -20.17
N ARG A 187 -8.51 17.69 -21.45
CA ARG A 187 -9.59 18.53 -21.98
C ARG A 187 -10.90 18.31 -21.22
N TRP A 188 -11.31 17.05 -21.06
CA TRP A 188 -12.55 16.72 -20.35
C TRP A 188 -12.49 17.18 -18.89
N TYR A 189 -11.37 16.96 -18.22
CA TYR A 189 -11.20 17.34 -16.83
C TYR A 189 -11.30 18.85 -16.62
N GLU A 190 -10.62 19.64 -17.46
CA GLU A 190 -10.75 21.10 -17.49
C GLU A 190 -12.20 21.54 -17.75
N THR A 191 -12.85 20.91 -18.73
CA THR A 191 -14.25 21.22 -19.10
C THR A 191 -15.21 20.97 -17.93
N VAL A 192 -15.06 19.85 -17.21
CA VAL A 192 -15.95 19.46 -16.11
C VAL A 192 -15.69 20.31 -14.87
N THR A 193 -14.42 20.54 -14.54
CA THR A 193 -14.05 21.23 -13.30
C THR A 193 -14.25 22.75 -13.39
N ALA A 194 -14.39 23.29 -14.61
CA ALA A 194 -14.84 24.65 -14.86
C ALA A 194 -16.38 24.84 -14.81
N GLN A 195 -17.17 23.75 -14.73
CA GLN A 195 -18.63 23.88 -14.68
C GLN A 195 -19.08 24.56 -13.39
N PRO A 196 -20.11 25.44 -13.43
CA PRO A 196 -20.62 26.12 -12.23
C PRO A 196 -21.00 25.18 -11.09
N ILE A 197 -21.55 24.00 -11.42
CA ILE A 197 -21.90 22.98 -10.41
C ILE A 197 -20.68 22.47 -9.65
N TYR A 198 -19.52 22.36 -10.31
CA TYR A 198 -18.28 21.88 -9.70
C TYR A 198 -17.60 22.99 -8.91
N THR A 199 -17.45 24.19 -9.51
CA THR A 199 -16.79 25.32 -8.86
C THR A 199 -17.55 25.85 -7.64
N ALA A 200 -18.86 25.62 -7.58
CA ALA A 200 -19.69 26.00 -6.45
C ALA A 200 -19.28 25.33 -5.11
N VAL A 201 -18.46 24.28 -5.13
CA VAL A 201 -17.95 23.61 -3.92
C VAL A 201 -16.43 23.72 -3.74
N SER A 202 -15.82 24.71 -4.40
CA SER A 202 -14.37 24.97 -4.36
C SER A 202 -13.82 25.24 -2.95
N ASP A 203 -14.62 25.82 -2.06
CA ASP A 203 -14.23 26.03 -0.65
C ASP A 203 -13.98 24.72 0.10
N PHE A 204 -14.67 23.64 -0.31
CA PHE A 204 -14.55 22.31 0.28
C PHE A 204 -13.52 21.44 -0.44
N SER A 205 -13.56 21.45 -1.77
CA SER A 205 -12.64 20.73 -2.65
C SER A 205 -12.01 21.76 -3.57
N PRO A 206 -10.78 22.22 -3.30
CA PRO A 206 -10.12 23.25 -4.09
C PRO A 206 -10.19 22.95 -5.58
N VAL A 207 -10.28 24.02 -6.38
CA VAL A 207 -10.21 23.91 -7.84
C VAL A 207 -8.92 23.17 -8.18
N PRO A 208 -8.97 22.20 -9.11
CA PRO A 208 -7.80 21.39 -9.42
C PRO A 208 -6.62 22.27 -9.83
N THR A 209 -5.50 22.06 -9.16
CA THR A 209 -4.22 22.65 -9.56
C THR A 209 -3.52 21.65 -10.47
N PHE A 210 -2.98 22.13 -11.58
CA PHE A 210 -2.21 21.31 -12.48
C PHE A 210 -0.72 21.42 -12.15
N VAL A 211 -0.08 20.29 -11.86
CA VAL A 211 1.37 20.28 -11.65
C VAL A 211 2.12 20.36 -12.96
N ASP A 212 3.26 21.06 -12.95
CA ASP A 212 4.21 21.05 -14.06
C ASP A 212 5.17 19.86 -13.98
N GLU A 213 5.48 19.40 -12.75
CA GLU A 213 6.30 18.22 -12.48
C GLU A 213 5.62 17.29 -11.49
N ALA A 214 5.71 15.98 -11.75
CA ALA A 214 5.17 14.96 -10.85
C ALA A 214 5.90 14.97 -9.49
N LEU A 215 5.11 14.88 -8.43
CA LEU A 215 5.54 14.74 -7.04
C LEU A 215 6.41 13.49 -6.89
N LYS A 216 7.65 13.70 -6.48
CA LYS A 216 8.61 12.63 -6.19
C LYS A 216 8.64 12.35 -4.69
N TYR A 217 8.89 11.09 -4.34
CA TYR A 217 9.18 10.75 -2.96
C TYR A 217 10.47 11.44 -2.53
N THR A 218 10.37 12.23 -1.45
CA THR A 218 11.53 12.77 -0.75
C THR A 218 11.60 12.06 0.59
N PRO A 219 12.68 11.29 0.87
CA PRO A 219 12.86 10.69 2.18
C PRO A 219 12.78 11.77 3.26
N PRO A 220 12.09 11.51 4.40
CA PRO A 220 12.05 12.47 5.49
C PRO A 220 13.50 12.84 5.88
N ALA A 221 13.74 14.15 6.06
CA ALA A 221 15.05 14.65 6.44
C ALA A 221 15.48 13.96 7.73
N LYS A 222 16.65 13.29 7.71
CA LYS A 222 17.29 12.80 8.93
C LYS A 222 17.37 13.96 9.92
N ALA A 223 16.83 13.78 11.13
CA ALA A 223 17.13 14.69 12.23
C ALA A 223 18.67 14.82 12.34
N PRO A 224 19.22 16.03 12.58
CA PRO A 224 20.66 16.21 12.63
C PRO A 224 21.21 15.29 13.71
N ALA A 225 22.04 14.33 13.28
CA ALA A 225 22.71 13.42 14.20
C ALA A 225 23.60 14.24 15.15
N PRO A 226 23.63 13.93 16.46
CA PRO A 226 24.62 14.50 17.36
C PRO A 226 26.02 14.17 16.81
N LYS A 227 26.84 15.21 16.60
CA LYS A 227 28.21 15.10 16.09
C LYS A 227 28.99 14.06 16.91
N LYS A 228 29.29 12.91 16.31
CA LYS A 228 30.33 11.99 16.78
C LYS A 228 31.65 12.31 16.08
N GLU A 229 32.70 12.36 16.89
CA GLU A 229 34.07 12.70 16.53
C GLU A 229 34.62 11.82 15.42
N ALA A 230 35.40 12.45 14.54
CA ALA A 230 36.01 11.84 13.38
C ALA A 230 37.20 10.93 13.76
N ALA A 231 37.20 9.71 13.25
CA ALA A 231 38.38 8.86 13.12
C ALA A 231 38.65 8.57 11.63
N PRO A 232 39.91 8.37 11.21
CA PRO A 232 40.42 8.85 9.93
C PRO A 232 40.18 7.91 8.73
N ALA A 233 40.05 8.53 7.57
CA ALA A 233 39.76 7.94 6.26
C ALA A 233 40.89 7.03 5.73
N LYS A 234 40.52 5.85 5.21
CA LYS A 234 41.35 5.05 4.29
C LYS A 234 41.06 5.47 2.85
N LYS A 235 42.14 5.72 2.11
CA LYS A 235 42.18 6.08 0.69
C LYS A 235 41.61 4.97 -0.20
N ALA A 236 40.79 5.34 -1.18
CA ALA A 236 40.40 4.50 -2.31
C ALA A 236 41.14 4.98 -3.57
N GLU A 237 41.66 4.02 -4.34
CA GLU A 237 42.24 4.24 -5.68
C GLU A 237 41.16 4.13 -6.78
N PRO A 238 41.34 4.78 -7.94
CA PRO A 238 40.28 5.01 -8.92
C PRO A 238 40.17 3.88 -9.95
N LYS A 239 38.93 3.57 -10.36
CA LYS A 239 38.65 2.84 -11.61
C LYS A 239 38.43 3.84 -12.76
N PRO A 240 38.93 3.58 -13.97
CA PRO A 240 38.73 4.42 -15.13
C PRO A 240 37.34 4.25 -15.78
N LYS A 241 36.84 5.37 -16.32
CA LYS A 241 35.73 5.51 -17.27
C LYS A 241 36.17 5.05 -18.65
N ASP A 242 35.25 4.46 -19.41
CA ASP A 242 35.15 4.72 -20.84
C ASP A 242 33.68 4.70 -21.30
N THR A 243 33.45 5.54 -22.29
CA THR A 243 32.20 6.02 -22.91
C THR A 243 31.78 5.18 -24.12
N ALA A 244 30.47 5.13 -24.41
CA ALA A 244 29.84 5.54 -25.69
C ALA A 244 28.48 4.87 -25.92
N GLU A 245 27.56 5.66 -26.48
CA GLU A 245 26.19 5.37 -26.90
C GLU A 245 26.15 4.60 -28.25
N ASP A 246 25.07 3.84 -28.51
CA ASP A 246 24.22 3.92 -29.72
C ASP A 246 23.14 2.80 -29.76
N GLU A 247 22.19 2.99 -30.67
CA GLU A 247 20.72 2.78 -30.62
C GLU A 247 20.13 1.35 -30.80
N GLU A 248 18.84 1.27 -30.40
CA GLU A 248 17.69 0.43 -30.80
C GLU A 248 17.85 -0.97 -31.44
N ASP A 249 17.25 -1.98 -30.78
CA ASP A 249 16.31 -2.95 -31.37
C ASP A 249 15.65 -3.77 -30.23
N GLU A 250 14.31 -3.89 -30.18
CA GLU A 250 13.60 -4.74 -29.21
C GLU A 250 13.85 -6.24 -29.45
N PRO A 251 14.22 -7.03 -28.42
CA PRO A 251 14.00 -8.46 -28.42
C PRO A 251 13.04 -8.90 -27.31
N ALA A 252 12.27 -9.94 -27.63
CA ALA A 252 11.35 -10.69 -26.77
C ALA A 252 11.89 -10.96 -25.33
N PRO A 253 11.01 -11.12 -24.32
CA PRO A 253 11.38 -11.09 -22.91
C PRO A 253 12.42 -12.16 -22.56
N ALA A 254 13.55 -11.72 -22.00
CA ALA A 254 14.62 -12.59 -21.52
C ALA A 254 14.10 -13.52 -20.38
N PRO A 255 14.56 -14.78 -20.32
CA PRO A 255 14.23 -15.69 -19.23
C PRO A 255 14.67 -15.10 -17.89
N LYS A 256 13.80 -15.20 -16.87
CA LYS A 256 14.06 -14.70 -15.52
C LYS A 256 15.43 -15.18 -15.02
N PRO A 257 16.26 -14.32 -14.42
CA PRO A 257 17.53 -14.73 -13.83
C PRO A 257 17.28 -15.86 -12.83
N LYS A 258 18.07 -16.94 -12.97
CA LYS A 258 18.01 -18.11 -12.08
C LYS A 258 18.42 -17.71 -10.66
N HIS A 259 17.75 -18.27 -9.66
CA HIS A 259 18.06 -17.95 -8.27
C HIS A 259 19.48 -18.46 -7.91
N PRO A 260 20.31 -17.71 -7.15
CA PRO A 260 21.69 -18.11 -6.83
C PRO A 260 21.82 -19.53 -6.23
N LEU A 261 20.85 -19.90 -5.37
CA LEU A 261 20.81 -21.21 -4.73
C LEU A 261 20.40 -22.38 -5.65
N GLU A 262 19.94 -22.14 -6.89
CA GLU A 262 19.69 -23.21 -7.87
C GLU A 262 20.97 -24.00 -8.19
N ALA A 263 22.13 -23.34 -8.14
CA ALA A 263 23.43 -23.97 -8.41
C ALA A 263 23.80 -25.09 -7.42
N LEU A 264 23.14 -25.14 -6.26
CA LEU A 264 23.39 -26.16 -5.22
C LEU A 264 22.70 -27.50 -5.51
N GLY A 265 21.92 -27.60 -6.59
CA GLY A 265 21.24 -28.83 -6.98
C GLY A 265 20.10 -29.25 -6.06
N ARG A 266 19.55 -30.44 -6.29
CA ARG A 266 18.40 -30.97 -5.55
C ARG A 266 18.86 -31.47 -4.16
N PRO A 267 18.25 -30.99 -3.06
CA PRO A 267 18.61 -31.43 -1.71
C PRO A 267 18.08 -32.84 -1.40
N THR A 268 18.74 -33.53 -0.47
CA THR A 268 18.27 -34.78 0.12
C THR A 268 17.20 -34.54 1.19
N PHE A 269 17.33 -33.45 1.95
CA PHE A 269 16.29 -32.99 2.87
C PHE A 269 15.23 -32.17 2.11
N VAL A 270 14.00 -32.70 2.08
CA VAL A 270 12.86 -32.08 1.41
C VAL A 270 12.25 -31.02 2.31
N LEU A 271 12.60 -29.75 2.06
CA LEU A 271 12.14 -28.62 2.86
C LEU A 271 10.60 -28.49 2.91
N ASP A 272 9.89 -28.89 1.86
CA ASP A 272 8.42 -28.84 1.83
C ASP A 272 7.78 -29.84 2.81
N ASP A 273 8.43 -30.97 3.10
CA ASP A 273 7.95 -31.92 4.10
C ASP A 273 8.10 -31.33 5.50
N TRP A 274 9.19 -30.62 5.76
CA TRP A 274 9.37 -29.85 6.99
C TRP A 274 8.28 -28.78 7.15
N LYS A 275 8.07 -27.96 6.13
CA LYS A 275 7.03 -26.90 6.14
C LYS A 275 5.65 -27.47 6.41
N ARG A 276 5.32 -28.62 5.82
CA ARG A 276 4.05 -29.34 6.05
C ARG A 276 3.96 -29.85 7.48
N LYS A 277 5.02 -30.48 8.00
CA LYS A 277 5.08 -31.00 9.36
C LYS A 277 4.90 -29.89 10.39
N TYR A 278 5.63 -28.79 10.25
CA TYR A 278 5.51 -27.61 11.12
C TYR A 278 4.11 -26.97 11.08
N SER A 279 3.43 -26.99 9.93
CA SER A 279 2.12 -26.32 9.80
C SER A 279 0.96 -27.13 10.35
N ASN A 280 1.09 -28.46 10.41
CA ASN A 280 -0.03 -29.37 10.62
C ASN A 280 0.02 -30.10 11.97
N GLU A 281 1.14 -30.03 12.68
CA GLU A 281 1.40 -30.80 13.90
C GLU A 281 1.79 -29.89 15.05
N ASP A 282 1.71 -30.39 16.29
CA ASP A 282 2.17 -29.65 17.45
C ASP A 282 3.67 -29.34 17.36
N THR A 283 4.03 -28.05 17.49
CA THR A 283 5.38 -27.57 17.24
C THR A 283 6.40 -28.23 18.17
N ARG A 284 6.12 -28.25 19.48
CA ARG A 284 7.08 -28.70 20.50
C ARG A 284 7.22 -30.21 20.57
N SER A 285 6.10 -30.93 20.59
CA SER A 285 6.07 -32.36 20.85
C SER A 285 6.21 -33.24 19.62
N VAL A 286 5.94 -32.71 18.42
CA VAL A 286 5.94 -33.50 17.17
C VAL A 286 6.84 -32.90 16.09
N ALA A 287 6.62 -31.64 15.72
CA ALA A 287 7.30 -31.05 14.57
C ALA A 287 8.81 -30.86 14.82
N LEU A 288 9.20 -30.26 15.95
CA LEU A 288 10.61 -30.02 16.28
C LEU A 288 11.43 -31.32 16.43
N PRO A 289 10.98 -32.36 17.15
CA PRO A 289 11.67 -33.65 17.17
C PRO A 289 11.90 -34.21 15.76
N TRP A 290 10.85 -34.21 14.92
CA TRP A 290 10.96 -34.64 13.53
C TRP A 290 11.99 -33.82 12.75
N PHE A 291 12.01 -32.50 12.92
CA PHE A 291 13.00 -31.64 12.25
C PHE A 291 14.44 -32.06 12.59
N TRP A 292 14.75 -32.21 13.89
CA TRP A 292 16.11 -32.55 14.31
C TRP A 292 16.55 -33.96 13.93
N GLU A 293 15.62 -34.88 13.71
CA GLU A 293 15.91 -36.23 13.19
C GLU A 293 16.16 -36.26 11.67
N ASN A 294 15.56 -35.32 10.93
CA ASN A 294 15.54 -35.37 9.45
C ASN A 294 16.38 -34.27 8.78
N ALA A 295 16.70 -33.18 9.47
CA ALA A 295 17.44 -32.06 8.90
C ALA A 295 18.87 -32.47 8.50
N ASN A 296 19.27 -32.08 7.29
CA ASN A 296 20.62 -32.29 6.80
C ASN A 296 21.42 -30.97 6.87
N PHE A 297 22.25 -30.81 7.90
CA PHE A 297 23.04 -29.59 8.12
C PHE A 297 24.32 -29.50 7.26
N GLU A 298 24.63 -30.51 6.46
CA GLU A 298 25.65 -30.39 5.40
C GLU A 298 25.09 -29.57 4.23
N GLU A 299 23.79 -29.74 3.94
CA GLU A 299 23.09 -29.04 2.85
C GLU A 299 22.39 -27.76 3.30
N TYR A 300 22.03 -27.65 4.57
CA TYR A 300 21.32 -26.48 5.12
C TYR A 300 22.07 -25.89 6.30
N SER A 301 21.86 -24.60 6.55
CA SER A 301 22.42 -23.93 7.73
C SER A 301 21.34 -23.16 8.48
N LEU A 302 21.55 -23.00 9.79
CA LEU A 302 20.68 -22.26 10.69
C LEU A 302 21.25 -20.87 10.94
N TRP A 303 20.37 -19.87 11.01
CA TRP A 303 20.74 -18.47 11.17
C TRP A 303 19.81 -17.76 12.14
N LYS A 304 20.40 -17.05 13.09
CA LYS A 304 19.74 -16.03 13.89
C LYS A 304 19.68 -14.75 13.08
N VAL A 305 18.50 -14.14 13.07
CA VAL A 305 18.21 -12.91 12.32
C VAL A 305 17.69 -11.86 13.29
N ASP A 306 18.52 -10.86 13.56
CA ASP A 306 18.19 -9.72 14.42
C ASP A 306 17.93 -8.47 13.58
N TYR A 307 16.93 -7.68 13.91
CA TYR A 307 16.76 -6.36 13.30
C TYR A 307 17.69 -5.33 13.96
N LYS A 308 18.37 -4.52 13.15
CA LYS A 308 19.41 -3.59 13.62
C LYS A 308 18.85 -2.30 14.23
N TYR A 309 17.64 -1.90 13.85
CA TYR A 309 17.07 -0.58 14.19
C TYR A 309 15.90 -0.70 15.17
N ASN A 310 16.09 -1.46 16.25
CA ASN A 310 15.01 -1.72 17.22
C ASN A 310 14.49 -0.44 17.90
N ASP A 311 15.30 0.62 17.96
CA ASP A 311 14.94 1.95 18.45
C ASP A 311 13.96 2.71 17.55
N GLU A 312 13.82 2.30 16.28
CA GLU A 312 12.83 2.85 15.34
C GLU A 312 11.47 2.15 15.44
N LEU A 313 11.37 1.06 16.20
CA LEU A 313 10.15 0.26 16.32
C LEU A 313 9.14 0.95 17.24
N THR A 314 7.96 1.23 16.68
CA THR A 314 6.87 1.89 17.41
C THR A 314 5.84 0.87 17.88
N MET A 315 4.68 0.76 17.23
CA MET A 315 3.62 -0.15 17.66
C MET A 315 3.93 -1.59 17.25
N THR A 316 3.72 -2.56 18.15
CA THR A 316 4.05 -3.98 17.92
C THR A 316 3.40 -4.56 16.66
N PHE A 317 2.18 -4.16 16.31
CA PHE A 317 1.55 -4.58 15.05
C PHE A 317 2.23 -3.97 13.81
N MET A 318 2.78 -2.76 13.88
CA MET A 318 3.56 -2.14 12.80
C MET A 318 4.91 -2.85 12.66
N THR A 319 5.55 -3.20 13.77
CA THR A 319 6.75 -4.04 13.84
C THR A 319 6.50 -5.42 13.22
N SER A 320 5.37 -6.06 13.50
CA SER A 320 4.96 -7.32 12.88
C SER A 320 4.70 -7.17 11.37
N ASN A 321 4.15 -6.04 10.93
CA ASN A 321 4.02 -5.72 9.51
C ASN A 321 5.37 -5.56 8.81
N LEU A 322 6.39 -5.05 9.50
CA LEU A 322 7.76 -4.98 8.99
C LEU A 322 8.32 -6.38 8.70
N ILE A 323 8.14 -7.34 9.61
CA ILE A 323 8.49 -8.75 9.39
C ILE A 323 7.78 -9.31 8.16
N GLY A 324 6.47 -9.03 8.03
CA GLY A 324 5.68 -9.49 6.88
C GLY A 324 6.16 -8.91 5.55
N GLY A 325 6.58 -7.64 5.57
CA GLY A 325 7.18 -6.99 4.42
C GLY A 325 8.49 -7.66 4.00
N PHE A 326 9.38 -7.94 4.96
CA PHE A 326 10.64 -8.62 4.68
C PHE A 326 10.38 -10.01 4.07
N PHE A 327 9.43 -10.75 4.62
CA PHE A 327 9.05 -12.08 4.11
C PHE A 327 8.49 -12.03 2.70
N ALA A 328 7.64 -11.05 2.39
CA ALA A 328 7.14 -10.88 1.02
C ALA A 328 8.26 -10.58 0.01
N ARG A 329 9.34 -9.92 0.46
CA ARG A 329 10.53 -9.65 -0.37
C ARG A 329 11.46 -10.86 -0.49
N LEU A 330 11.39 -11.81 0.44
CA LEU A 330 12.08 -13.11 0.37
C LEU A 330 11.40 -14.14 -0.53
N GLU A 331 10.28 -13.81 -1.18
CA GLU A 331 9.47 -14.77 -1.95
C GLU A 331 10.26 -15.51 -3.04
N ALA A 332 11.26 -14.86 -3.65
CA ALA A 332 12.15 -15.51 -4.62
C ALA A 332 12.95 -16.69 -3.99
N SER A 333 13.23 -16.61 -2.70
CA SER A 333 13.94 -17.61 -1.91
C SER A 333 13.02 -18.64 -1.24
N ARG A 334 11.71 -18.59 -1.48
CA ARG A 334 10.73 -19.46 -0.79
C ARG A 334 11.07 -20.93 -0.83
N LYS A 335 11.59 -21.43 -1.96
CA LYS A 335 11.99 -22.85 -2.13
C LYS A 335 13.23 -23.24 -1.31
N TYR A 336 13.96 -22.27 -0.78
CA TYR A 336 15.26 -22.46 -0.14
C TYR A 336 15.28 -22.06 1.34
N ILE A 337 14.21 -21.45 1.85
CA ILE A 337 14.15 -20.93 3.22
C ILE A 337 12.92 -21.46 3.94
N PHE A 338 13.11 -21.78 5.21
CA PHE A 338 12.06 -21.80 6.21
C PHE A 338 12.53 -20.95 7.40
N GLY A 339 11.65 -20.20 8.04
CA GLY A 339 12.01 -19.58 9.31
C GLY A 339 10.85 -18.85 9.95
N ALA A 340 11.08 -18.40 11.18
CA ALA A 340 10.14 -17.56 11.90
C ALA A 340 10.87 -16.36 12.49
N ALA A 341 10.19 -15.22 12.49
CA ALA A 341 10.63 -14.02 13.18
C ALA A 341 9.48 -13.45 13.99
N SER A 342 9.80 -12.95 15.16
CA SER A 342 8.85 -12.49 16.15
C SER A 342 9.19 -11.09 16.64
N VAL A 343 8.15 -10.38 17.03
CA VAL A 343 8.20 -9.14 17.80
C VAL A 343 8.16 -9.53 19.27
N TYR A 344 9.18 -9.10 20.02
CA TYR A 344 9.22 -9.24 21.47
C TYR A 344 9.19 -7.86 22.11
N GLY A 345 8.35 -7.67 23.13
CA GLY A 345 8.20 -6.41 23.86
C GLY A 345 6.85 -5.73 23.69
N VAL A 346 6.84 -4.42 23.91
CA VAL A 346 5.63 -3.58 23.87
C VAL A 346 5.82 -2.40 22.91
N SER A 347 4.77 -1.59 22.73
CA SER A 347 4.85 -0.45 21.83
C SER A 347 5.92 0.56 22.28
N ASN A 348 6.75 1.00 21.35
CA ASN A 348 7.92 1.87 21.50
C ASN A 348 9.09 1.25 22.28
N ASP A 349 9.01 -0.05 22.58
CA ASP A 349 10.03 -0.79 23.32
C ASP A 349 9.91 -2.27 22.95
N SER A 350 10.26 -2.56 21.70
CA SER A 350 10.21 -3.90 21.13
C SER A 350 11.46 -4.19 20.31
N VAL A 351 11.72 -5.47 20.10
CA VAL A 351 12.80 -5.98 19.26
C VAL A 351 12.25 -6.99 18.26
N ILE A 352 12.91 -7.14 17.11
CA ILE A 352 12.65 -8.23 16.18
C ILE A 352 13.81 -9.22 16.22
N GLN A 353 13.47 -10.49 16.43
CA GLN A 353 14.43 -11.59 16.39
C GLN A 353 13.77 -12.84 15.77
N GLY A 354 14.55 -13.64 15.05
CA GLY A 354 14.07 -14.86 14.44
C GLY A 354 15.16 -15.91 14.20
N ALA A 355 14.72 -17.10 13.83
CA ALA A 355 15.57 -18.21 13.41
C ALA A 355 15.15 -18.74 12.04
N PHE A 356 16.11 -18.95 11.15
CA PHE A 356 15.91 -19.35 9.77
C PHE A 356 16.80 -20.53 9.41
N LEU A 357 16.21 -21.50 8.73
CA LEU A 357 16.89 -22.56 8.02
C LEU A 357 16.97 -22.17 6.54
N ILE A 358 18.17 -22.17 5.98
CA ILE A 358 18.40 -21.83 4.57
C ILE A 358 19.17 -22.94 3.86
N ARG A 359 18.95 -23.09 2.56
CA ARG A 359 19.77 -23.95 1.70
C ARG A 359 21.16 -23.33 1.53
N GLY A 360 22.19 -24.15 1.69
CA GLY A 360 23.58 -23.73 1.60
C GLY A 360 24.15 -23.28 2.94
N GLN A 361 25.38 -22.77 2.91
CA GLN A 361 26.17 -22.47 4.10
C GLN A 361 26.37 -20.97 4.36
N GLU A 362 25.88 -20.12 3.46
CA GLU A 362 26.01 -18.66 3.48
C GLU A 362 24.62 -18.00 3.50
N ALA A 363 24.45 -16.98 4.35
CA ALA A 363 23.18 -16.28 4.51
C ALA A 363 22.76 -15.51 3.25
N LEU A 364 23.69 -14.70 2.72
CA LEU A 364 23.35 -13.67 1.73
C LEU A 364 22.66 -14.22 0.47
N PRO A 365 23.09 -15.33 -0.15
CA PRO A 365 22.40 -15.85 -1.34
C PRO A 365 20.92 -16.25 -1.12
N ALA A 366 20.50 -16.39 0.14
CA ALA A 366 19.11 -16.64 0.52
C ALA A 366 18.37 -15.33 0.84
N PHE A 367 19.03 -14.33 1.43
CA PHE A 367 18.38 -13.12 1.94
C PHE A 367 18.55 -11.89 1.05
N ASP A 368 19.59 -11.80 0.22
CA ASP A 368 19.93 -10.63 -0.60
C ASP A 368 18.92 -10.32 -1.71
N VAL A 369 18.03 -11.27 -2.02
CA VAL A 369 16.85 -11.05 -2.87
C VAL A 369 15.89 -10.02 -2.26
N ALA A 370 15.91 -9.84 -0.94
CA ALA A 370 15.15 -8.81 -0.25
C ALA A 370 16.02 -7.54 -0.13
N PRO A 371 15.67 -6.41 -0.77
CA PRO A 371 16.50 -5.21 -0.82
C PRO A 371 16.81 -4.56 0.54
N ASP A 372 16.05 -4.93 1.58
CA ASP A 372 16.21 -4.45 2.95
C ASP A 372 16.92 -5.45 3.87
N TYR A 373 17.52 -6.53 3.34
CA TYR A 373 18.27 -7.53 4.12
C TYR A 373 19.36 -6.89 4.99
N GLU A 374 19.96 -5.78 4.56
CA GLU A 374 20.99 -5.05 5.32
C GLU A 374 20.47 -4.47 6.65
N SER A 375 19.15 -4.33 6.80
CA SER A 375 18.51 -3.94 8.06
C SER A 375 18.54 -5.04 9.12
N TYR A 376 18.97 -6.24 8.71
CA TYR A 376 19.10 -7.41 9.57
C TYR A 376 20.56 -7.81 9.73
N GLU A 377 20.85 -8.37 10.89
CA GLU A 377 22.11 -9.04 11.19
C GLU A 377 21.89 -10.54 11.14
N PHE A 378 22.79 -11.24 10.46
CA PHE A 378 22.72 -12.69 10.26
C PHE A 378 23.87 -13.34 11.03
N THR A 379 23.53 -14.09 12.07
CA THR A 379 24.50 -14.86 12.85
C THR A 379 24.29 -16.34 12.60
N LYS A 380 25.33 -17.03 12.11
CA LYS A 380 25.26 -18.48 11.85
C LYS A 380 25.15 -19.23 13.18
N LEU A 381 24.23 -20.18 13.24
CA LEU A 381 23.94 -20.98 14.42
C LEU A 381 24.53 -22.38 14.30
N ASP A 382 24.98 -22.92 15.43
CA ASP A 382 25.46 -24.29 15.59
C ASP A 382 24.26 -25.21 15.91
N PRO A 383 23.99 -26.25 15.09
CA PRO A 383 22.84 -27.14 15.26
C PRO A 383 22.82 -27.94 16.58
N VAL A 384 23.95 -28.02 17.29
CA VAL A 384 24.07 -28.71 18.58
C VAL A 384 23.94 -27.71 19.71
N LYS A 385 24.69 -26.60 19.67
CA LYS A 385 24.74 -25.61 20.77
C LYS A 385 23.50 -24.72 20.81
N ASP A 386 23.01 -24.30 19.65
CA ASP A 386 21.93 -23.31 19.53
C ASP A 386 20.56 -23.97 19.28
N ARG A 387 20.47 -25.29 19.48
CA ARG A 387 19.24 -26.07 19.29
C ARG A 387 18.06 -25.50 20.07
N GLU A 388 18.27 -25.17 21.34
CA GLU A 388 17.20 -24.64 22.19
C GLU A 388 16.73 -23.27 21.70
N PHE A 389 17.66 -22.40 21.28
CA PHE A 389 17.33 -21.10 20.70
C PHE A 389 16.42 -21.26 19.47
N VAL A 390 16.76 -22.15 18.53
CA VAL A 390 15.94 -22.40 17.34
C VAL A 390 14.56 -22.94 17.70
N ASN A 391 14.49 -23.88 18.65
CA ASN A 391 13.22 -24.42 19.14
C ASN A 391 12.32 -23.31 19.71
N ASP A 392 12.89 -22.43 20.52
CA ASP A 392 12.16 -21.33 21.16
C ASP A 392 11.68 -20.29 20.13
N MET A 393 12.54 -19.94 19.16
CA MET A 393 12.18 -19.04 18.06
C MET A 393 11.09 -19.58 17.13
N TRP A 394 10.97 -20.90 17.00
CA TRP A 394 9.94 -21.53 16.15
C TRP A 394 8.67 -21.90 16.92
N ALA A 395 8.72 -22.00 18.25
CA ALA A 395 7.55 -22.31 19.09
C ALA A 395 6.78 -21.07 19.59
N TRP A 396 7.43 -19.90 19.68
CA TRP A 396 6.80 -18.61 20.04
C TRP A 396 6.18 -18.57 21.45
N ASP A 397 6.65 -19.42 22.34
CA ASP A 397 6.05 -19.68 23.65
C ASP A 397 6.94 -19.24 24.84
N LYS A 398 8.08 -18.61 24.55
CA LYS A 398 9.01 -18.10 25.57
C LYS A 398 9.43 -16.64 25.30
N PRO A 399 9.70 -15.86 26.36
CA PRO A 399 10.36 -14.56 26.24
C PRO A 399 11.81 -14.71 25.80
N ILE A 400 12.42 -13.60 25.37
CA ILE A 400 13.86 -13.53 25.07
C ILE A 400 14.57 -12.53 25.97
N GLU A 401 15.89 -12.66 26.05
CA GLU A 401 16.76 -11.68 26.70
C GLU A 401 17.64 -10.99 25.66
N VAL A 402 17.60 -9.66 25.63
CA VAL A 402 18.42 -8.83 24.75
C VAL A 402 19.06 -7.74 25.60
N ASN A 403 20.40 -7.69 25.61
CA ASN A 403 21.18 -6.70 26.38
C ASN A 403 20.82 -6.65 27.88
N GLY A 404 20.59 -7.81 28.51
CA GLY A 404 20.25 -7.89 29.95
C GLY A 404 18.81 -7.53 30.28
N LYS A 405 17.94 -7.37 29.27
CA LYS A 405 16.51 -7.05 29.43
C LYS A 405 15.65 -8.15 28.82
N THR A 406 14.66 -8.60 29.59
CA THR A 406 13.67 -9.57 29.14
C THR A 406 12.57 -8.91 28.32
N TYR A 407 12.22 -9.52 27.18
CA TYR A 407 11.15 -9.10 26.30
C TYR A 407 10.15 -10.25 26.09
N GLU A 408 8.89 -10.03 26.47
CA GLU A 408 7.79 -10.99 26.27
C GLU A 408 7.39 -11.07 24.79
N TRP A 409 6.92 -12.24 24.34
CA TRP A 409 6.45 -12.40 22.96
C TRP A 409 5.17 -11.59 22.73
N ALA A 410 5.09 -10.86 21.61
CA ALA A 410 3.94 -10.02 21.27
C ALA A 410 3.24 -10.42 19.99
N ASP A 411 3.99 -10.72 18.92
CA ASP A 411 3.46 -11.14 17.62
C ASP A 411 4.57 -11.83 16.81
N GLY A 412 4.25 -12.53 15.73
CA GLY A 412 5.24 -13.20 14.91
C GLY A 412 4.73 -13.71 13.58
N LYS A 413 5.66 -14.04 12.68
CA LYS A 413 5.35 -14.57 11.34
C LYS A 413 6.28 -15.72 10.99
N VAL A 414 5.77 -16.64 10.20
CA VAL A 414 6.52 -17.76 9.62
C VAL A 414 6.67 -17.54 8.12
N PHE A 415 7.90 -17.67 7.62
CA PHE A 415 8.20 -17.76 6.20
C PHE A 415 8.34 -19.23 5.81
N LYS A 416 7.44 -19.67 4.93
CA LYS A 416 7.36 -21.04 4.43
C LYS A 416 6.83 -21.06 3.01
#